data_AF-A0A6D2J0Y2-F1
#
_entry.id   AF-A0A6D2J0Y2-F1
#
_cell.length_a   1.000
_cell.length_b   1.000
_cell.length_c   1.000
_cell.angle_alpha   90.00
_cell.angle_beta   90.00
_cell.angle_gamma   90.00
#
_symmetry.space_group_name_H-M   'P 1'
#
loop_
_entity.id
_entity.type
_entity.pdbx_description
1 polymer ?
#
loop_
_entity_poly.entity_id
_entity_poly.type
_entity_poly.pdbx_seq_one_letter_code
_entity_poly.pdbx_strand_id
1 'polypeptide(L)'
;MDGYDPYYHETKKAYNQIESVRLLSEFGVGFVMWCPCGDALAEQFLEGEKYWMCEKWDTAVTKEIERLKEQNEIREKKVKVLGIQLEETQKKLGKEIESRANVVREVYDMIMDVVCGCDECKSKVKTALNMHL
;
A
#
# COMPACT_ATOMS: atom_id res chain seq x y z
N MET A 1 -6.81 14.12 -27.68
CA MET A 1 -7.28 13.14 -26.69
C MET A 1 -6.89 13.70 -25.34
N ASP A 2 -7.85 14.28 -24.64
CA ASP A 2 -7.60 14.96 -23.38
C ASP A 2 -7.36 13.92 -22.29
N GLY A 3 -6.09 13.84 -21.86
CA GLY A 3 -5.60 12.97 -20.81
C GLY A 3 -6.07 13.41 -19.43
N TYR A 4 -7.38 13.35 -19.20
CA TYR A 4 -7.95 13.48 -17.87
C TYR A 4 -7.67 12.17 -17.11
N ASP A 5 -6.50 12.11 -16.46
CA ASP A 5 -6.22 11.09 -15.45
C ASP A 5 -6.71 11.61 -14.08
N PRO A 6 -7.85 11.12 -13.57
CA PRO A 6 -8.39 11.55 -12.29
C PRO A 6 -7.41 11.32 -11.14
N TYR A 7 -6.55 10.29 -11.26
CA TYR A 7 -5.61 9.90 -10.24
C TYR A 7 -4.46 10.90 -10.10
N TYR A 8 -3.96 11.43 -11.23
CA TYR A 8 -2.95 12.49 -11.24
C TYR A 8 -3.46 13.78 -10.58
N HIS A 9 -4.71 14.16 -10.86
CA HIS A 9 -5.31 15.37 -10.31
C HIS A 9 -5.61 15.25 -8.81
N GLU A 10 -6.12 14.11 -8.34
CA GLU A 10 -6.35 13.85 -6.91
C GLU A 10 -5.02 13.81 -6.13
N THR A 11 -3.99 13.18 -6.69
CA THR A 11 -2.67 13.08 -6.04
C THR A 11 -1.97 14.44 -5.98
N LYS A 12 -2.06 15.25 -7.04
CA LYS A 12 -1.54 16.62 -7.07
C LYS A 12 -2.27 17.52 -6.06
N LYS A 13 -3.58 17.36 -5.91
CA LYS A 13 -4.38 18.09 -4.92
C LYS A 13 -3.96 17.73 -3.49
N ALA A 14 -3.80 16.44 -3.21
CA ALA A 14 -3.34 15.96 -1.90
C ALA A 14 -1.90 16.43 -1.58
N TYR A 15 -1.00 16.39 -2.57
CA TYR A 15 0.37 16.88 -2.42
C TYR A 15 0.41 18.38 -2.10
N ASN A 16 -0.36 19.19 -2.83
CA ASN A 16 -0.47 20.62 -2.57
C ASN A 16 -1.06 20.92 -1.19
N GLN A 17 -2.01 20.11 -0.72
CA GLN A 17 -2.60 20.25 0.63
C GLN A 17 -1.57 19.90 1.72
N ILE A 18 -0.80 18.83 1.56
CA ILE A 18 0.26 18.43 2.49
C ILE A 18 1.38 19.48 2.53
N GLU A 19 1.80 19.97 1.37
CA GLU A 19 2.82 21.02 1.27
C GLU A 19 2.35 22.32 1.94
N SER A 20 1.07 22.67 1.78
CA SER A 20 0.47 23.82 2.46
C SER A 20 0.46 23.68 3.98
N VAL A 21 0.14 22.48 4.51
CA VAL A 21 0.19 22.19 5.96
C VAL A 21 1.63 22.21 6.47
N ARG A 22 2.59 21.71 5.69
CA ARG A 22 4.02 21.77 6.00
C ARG A 22 4.51 23.22 6.08
N LEU A 23 4.13 24.05 5.11
CA LEU A 23 4.48 25.48 5.09
C LEU A 23 3.88 26.24 6.28
N LEU A 24 2.66 25.89 6.73
CA LEU A 24 2.06 26.45 7.95
C LEU A 24 2.87 26.10 9.21
N SER A 25 3.38 24.86 9.29
CA SER A 25 4.20 24.40 10.42
C SER A 25 5.61 24.99 10.42
N GLU A 26 6.21 25.23 9.24
CA GLU A 26 7.61 25.67 9.12
C GLU A 26 7.76 27.19 9.23
N PHE A 27 6.80 27.97 8.74
CA PHE A 27 6.95 29.43 8.65
C PHE A 27 6.19 30.22 9.71
N GLY A 28 5.30 29.59 10.50
CA GLY A 28 4.54 30.25 11.58
C GLY A 28 3.60 31.39 11.13
N VAL A 29 3.59 31.73 9.84
CA VAL A 29 2.68 32.67 9.20
C VAL A 29 1.42 31.92 8.78
N GLY A 30 0.40 32.01 9.61
CA GLY A 30 -0.91 31.36 9.47
C GLY A 30 -1.78 31.90 8.34
N PHE A 31 -1.27 32.01 7.12
CA PHE A 31 -2.05 32.45 5.96
C PHE A 31 -2.23 31.31 4.97
N VAL A 32 -3.32 30.55 5.15
CA VAL A 32 -3.80 29.63 4.12
C VAL A 32 -4.43 30.48 3.02
N MET A 33 -3.84 30.56 1.83
CA MET A 33 -4.40 31.33 0.70
C MET A 33 -5.62 30.63 0.04
N TRP A 34 -6.17 29.60 0.66
CA TRP A 34 -7.30 28.83 0.14
C TRP A 34 -8.23 28.39 1.27
N CYS A 35 -9.54 28.49 1.06
CA CYS A 35 -10.53 27.92 1.95
C CYS A 35 -10.78 26.44 1.61
N PRO A 36 -10.82 25.51 2.58
CA PRO A 36 -11.30 24.13 2.39
C PRO A 36 -12.71 24.05 1.80
N CYS A 37 -13.51 25.09 1.97
CA CYS A 37 -14.84 25.24 1.38
C CYS A 37 -14.84 25.56 -0.12
N GLY A 38 -13.71 26.01 -0.69
CA GLY A 38 -13.62 26.49 -2.08
C GLY A 38 -14.10 27.93 -2.30
N ASP A 39 -14.71 28.58 -1.31
CA ASP A 39 -15.11 30.00 -1.38
C ASP A 39 -13.91 30.94 -1.21
N ALA A 40 -14.06 32.19 -1.68
CA ALA A 40 -13.08 33.25 -1.48
C ALA A 40 -12.93 33.59 0.01
N LEU A 41 -11.69 33.90 0.43
CA LEU A 41 -11.42 34.40 1.78
C LEU A 41 -11.85 35.86 1.88
N ALA A 42 -12.53 36.21 2.97
CA ALA A 42 -12.89 37.58 3.29
C ALA A 42 -11.70 38.26 3.98
N GLU A 43 -11.40 39.47 3.54
CA GLU A 43 -10.41 40.33 4.17
C GLU A 43 -11.02 40.98 5.43
N GLN A 44 -10.32 40.89 6.56
CA GLN A 44 -10.70 41.54 7.82
C GLN A 44 -9.48 42.22 8.46
N PHE A 45 -9.71 43.32 9.16
CA PHE A 45 -8.68 44.01 9.93
C PHE A 45 -8.97 43.89 11.42
N LEU A 46 -8.02 43.36 12.19
CA LEU A 46 -8.09 43.24 13.63
C LEU A 46 -6.84 43.91 14.23
N GLU A 47 -7.01 44.85 15.15
CA GLU A 47 -5.89 45.54 15.84
C GLU A 47 -4.84 46.18 14.91
N GLY A 48 -5.26 46.61 13.70
CA GLY A 48 -4.35 47.20 12.71
C GLY A 48 -3.62 46.19 11.82
N GLU A 49 -3.83 44.89 12.05
CA GLU A 49 -3.31 43.80 11.24
C GLU A 49 -4.38 43.22 10.30
N LYS A 50 -3.93 42.75 9.14
CA LYS A 50 -4.79 42.20 8.08
C LYS A 50 -4.88 40.67 8.19
N TYR A 51 -6.11 40.17 8.23
CA TYR A 51 -6.46 38.76 8.31
C TYR A 51 -7.31 38.33 7.10
N TRP A 52 -7.15 37.07 6.70
CA TRP A 52 -7.99 36.44 5.67
C TRP A 52 -8.80 35.33 6.34
N MET A 53 -10.12 35.51 6.39
CA MET A 53 -11.04 34.67 7.17
C MET A 53 -12.05 34.00 6.25
N CYS A 54 -12.49 32.80 6.61
CA CYS A 54 -13.68 32.18 6.00
C CYS A 54 -14.72 31.88 7.07
N GLU A 55 -15.94 32.39 6.87
CA GLU A 55 -17.07 32.16 7.77
C GLU A 55 -17.52 30.69 7.84
N LYS A 56 -17.20 29.90 6.81
CA LYS A 56 -17.55 28.47 6.71
C LYS A 56 -16.38 27.54 7.02
N TRP A 57 -15.26 28.07 7.51
CA TRP A 57 -14.03 27.31 7.73
C TRP A 57 -14.27 26.05 8.58
N ASP A 58 -14.86 26.22 9.76
CA ASP A 58 -15.08 25.12 10.71
C ASP A 58 -16.00 24.03 10.14
N THR A 59 -17.05 24.44 9.43
CA THR A 59 -17.97 23.49 8.77
C THR A 59 -17.28 22.74 7.64
N ALA A 60 -16.47 23.43 6.83
CA ALA A 60 -15.77 22.82 5.71
C ALA A 60 -14.68 21.85 6.18
N VAL A 61 -13.93 22.23 7.22
CA VAL A 61 -12.94 21.35 7.86
C VAL A 61 -13.63 20.12 8.46
N THR A 62 -14.76 20.30 9.16
CA THR A 62 -15.50 19.17 9.75
C THR A 62 -15.97 18.18 8.67
N LYS A 63 -16.56 18.67 7.57
CA LYS A 63 -16.97 17.82 6.44
C LYS A 63 -15.80 17.09 5.79
N GLU A 64 -14.67 17.76 5.65
CA GLU A 64 -13.47 17.14 5.08
C GLU A 64 -12.90 16.06 6.00
N ILE A 65 -12.93 16.28 7.33
CA ILE A 65 -12.56 15.25 8.31
C ILE A 65 -13.49 14.04 8.22
N GLU A 66 -14.81 14.25 8.13
CA GLU A 66 -15.78 13.15 7.96
C GLU A 66 -15.52 12.37 6.66
N ARG A 67 -15.34 13.07 5.55
CA ARG A 67 -14.99 12.47 4.25
C ARG A 67 -13.71 11.64 4.33
N LEU A 68 -12.67 12.16 4.99
CA LEU A 68 -11.40 11.45 5.18
C LEU A 68 -11.56 10.22 6.07
N LYS A 69 -12.39 10.27 7.11
CA LYS A 69 -12.72 9.10 7.95
C LYS A 69 -13.39 8.00 7.14
N GLU A 70 -14.41 8.34 6.35
CA GLU A 70 -15.09 7.37 5.47
C GLU A 70 -14.12 6.73 4.46
N GLN A 71 -13.25 7.54 3.84
CA GLN A 71 -12.24 7.04 2.92
C GLN A 71 -11.22 6.12 3.60
N ASN A 72 -10.82 6.44 4.83
CA ASN A 72 -9.93 5.58 5.61
C ASN A 72 -10.59 4.25 5.96
N GLU A 73 -11.84 4.23 6.40
CA GLU A 73 -12.56 2.98 6.67
C GLU A 73 -12.67 2.08 5.43
N ILE A 74 -12.93 2.67 4.26
CA ILE A 74 -12.96 1.93 2.99
C ILE A 74 -11.58 1.35 2.67
N ARG A 75 -10.51 2.13 2.86
CA ARG A 75 -9.13 1.70 2.61
C ARG A 75 -8.72 0.58 3.57
N GLU A 76 -9.03 0.68 4.86
CA GLU A 76 -8.76 -0.36 5.85
C GLU A 76 -9.44 -1.68 5.49
N LYS A 77 -10.71 -1.63 5.07
CA LYS A 77 -11.44 -2.82 4.58
C LYS A 77 -10.74 -3.44 3.37
N LYS A 78 -10.30 -2.62 2.40
CA LYS A 78 -9.57 -3.11 1.22
C LYS A 78 -8.24 -3.76 1.59
N VAL A 79 -7.47 -3.13 2.48
CA VAL A 79 -6.19 -3.68 2.97
C VAL A 79 -6.42 -5.04 3.64
N LYS A 80 -7.44 -5.16 4.47
CA LYS A 80 -7.79 -6.43 5.13
C LYS A 80 -8.13 -7.54 4.12
N VAL A 81 -8.94 -7.24 3.11
CA VAL A 81 -9.29 -8.21 2.06
C VAL A 81 -8.06 -8.64 1.26
N LEU A 82 -7.22 -7.69 0.85
CA LEU A 82 -5.99 -8.00 0.12
C LEU A 82 -5.00 -8.83 0.96
N GLY A 83 -4.92 -8.57 2.26
CA GLY A 83 -4.12 -9.37 3.20
C GLY A 83 -4.54 -10.83 3.23
N ILE A 84 -5.85 -11.10 3.35
CA ILE A 84 -6.40 -12.48 3.32
C ILE A 84 -6.09 -13.17 1.99
N GLN A 85 -6.27 -12.48 0.87
CA GLN A 85 -5.99 -13.04 -0.47
C GLN A 85 -4.51 -13.39 -0.66
N LEU A 86 -3.60 -12.58 -0.10
CA LEU A 86 -2.17 -12.82 -0.13
C LEU A 86 -1.81 -14.08 0.65
N GLU A 87 -2.31 -14.24 1.87
CA GLU A 87 -2.09 -15.42 2.71
C GLU A 87 -2.60 -16.70 2.04
N GLU A 88 -3.81 -16.66 1.44
CA GLU A 88 -4.37 -17.81 0.73
C GLU A 88 -3.52 -18.20 -0.48
N THR A 89 -3.02 -17.21 -1.23
CA THR A 89 -2.18 -17.41 -2.41
C THR A 89 -0.82 -18.00 -2.02
N GLN A 90 -0.19 -17.48 -0.96
CA GLN A 90 1.05 -18.04 -0.42
C GLN A 90 0.87 -19.50 0.01
N LYS A 91 -0.23 -19.82 0.69
CA LYS A 91 -0.54 -21.20 1.11
C LYS A 91 -0.74 -22.14 -0.08
N LYS A 92 -1.42 -21.69 -1.14
CA LYS A 92 -1.60 -22.49 -2.37
C LYS A 92 -0.27 -22.74 -3.06
N LEU A 93 0.54 -21.70 -3.25
CA LEU A 93 1.87 -21.82 -3.85
C LEU A 93 2.78 -22.75 -3.04
N GLY A 94 2.77 -22.66 -1.70
CA GLY A 94 3.53 -23.57 -0.84
C GLY A 94 3.16 -25.04 -1.06
N LYS A 95 1.86 -25.35 -1.13
CA LYS A 95 1.38 -26.72 -1.42
C LYS A 95 1.78 -27.20 -2.82
N GLU A 96 1.74 -26.34 -3.82
CA GLU A 96 2.16 -26.69 -5.18
C GLU A 96 3.65 -26.97 -5.26
N ILE A 97 4.48 -26.17 -4.58
CA ILE A 97 5.93 -26.39 -4.49
C ILE A 97 6.22 -27.73 -3.81
N GLU A 98 5.58 -28.01 -2.68
CA GLU A 98 5.73 -29.28 -1.95
C GLU A 98 5.30 -30.48 -2.80
N SER A 99 4.16 -30.38 -3.49
CA SER A 99 3.68 -31.42 -4.40
C SER A 99 4.67 -31.69 -5.54
N ARG A 100 5.20 -30.64 -6.17
CA ARG A 100 6.21 -30.78 -7.24
C ARG A 100 7.51 -31.38 -6.72
N ALA A 101 7.96 -30.96 -5.53
CA ALA A 101 9.15 -31.52 -4.90
C ALA A 101 8.99 -33.03 -4.62
N ASN A 102 7.80 -33.46 -4.18
CA ASN A 102 7.50 -34.87 -3.99
C ASN A 102 7.52 -35.66 -5.30
N VAL A 103 6.93 -35.14 -6.39
CA VAL A 103 6.99 -35.80 -7.71
C VAL A 103 8.43 -35.93 -8.20
N VAL A 104 9.24 -34.88 -8.07
CA VAL A 104 10.66 -34.93 -8.46
C VAL A 104 11.41 -35.99 -7.64
N ARG A 105 11.14 -36.07 -6.34
CA ARG A 105 11.74 -37.09 -5.46
C ARG A 105 11.36 -38.51 -5.87
N GLU A 106 10.08 -38.75 -6.16
CA GLU A 106 9.61 -40.07 -6.64
C GLU A 106 10.25 -40.47 -7.96
N VAL A 107 10.34 -39.55 -8.93
CA VAL A 107 11.01 -39.79 -10.22
C VAL A 107 12.49 -40.09 -10.02
N TYR A 108 13.14 -39.34 -9.12
CA TYR A 108 14.54 -39.58 -8.78
C TYR A 108 14.75 -40.95 -8.14
N ASP A 109 13.93 -41.34 -7.16
CA ASP A 109 14.00 -42.65 -6.52
C ASP A 109 13.83 -43.78 -7.55
N MET A 110 12.89 -43.63 -8.50
CA MET A 110 12.72 -44.58 -9.62
C MET A 110 13.96 -44.67 -10.52
N ILE A 111 14.59 -43.55 -10.88
CA ILE A 111 15.82 -43.54 -11.67
C ILE A 111 16.94 -44.26 -10.92
N MET A 112 17.10 -43.99 -9.61
CA MET A 112 18.14 -44.61 -8.81
C MET A 112 17.95 -46.11 -8.65
N ASP A 113 16.71 -46.59 -8.57
CA ASP A 113 16.39 -48.03 -8.57
C ASP A 113 16.80 -48.72 -9.89
N VAL A 114 16.71 -48.02 -11.03
CA VAL A 114 17.08 -48.55 -12.35
C VAL A 114 18.60 -48.46 -12.62
N VAL A 115 19.25 -47.36 -12.23
CA VAL A 115 20.61 -47.01 -12.68
C VAL A 115 21.71 -47.54 -11.74
N CYS A 116 21.46 -47.71 -10.44
CA CYS A 116 22.39 -48.42 -9.56
C CYS A 116 21.66 -49.13 -8.41
N GLY A 117 21.59 -50.46 -8.49
CA GLY A 117 20.87 -51.29 -7.50
C GLY A 117 21.58 -51.49 -6.16
N CYS A 118 22.76 -50.92 -5.92
CA CYS A 118 23.46 -51.05 -4.63
C CYS A 118 23.31 -49.79 -3.75
N ASP A 119 23.17 -50.01 -2.44
CA ASP A 119 22.88 -48.95 -1.46
C ASP A 119 23.99 -47.87 -1.38
N GLU A 120 25.22 -48.24 -1.70
CA GLU A 120 26.36 -47.32 -1.64
C GLU A 120 26.33 -46.25 -2.75
N CYS A 121 25.90 -46.61 -3.96
CA CYS A 121 25.63 -45.64 -5.03
C CYS A 121 24.52 -44.66 -4.60
N LYS A 122 23.42 -45.20 -4.07
CA LYS A 122 22.26 -44.40 -3.65
C LYS A 122 22.63 -43.39 -2.57
N SER A 123 23.47 -43.79 -1.63
CA SER A 123 23.99 -42.92 -0.57
C SER A 123 24.84 -41.76 -1.12
N LYS A 124 25.81 -42.05 -2.00
CA LYS A 124 26.71 -41.02 -2.55
C LYS A 124 25.99 -39.95 -3.38
N VAL A 125 24.97 -40.32 -4.15
CA VAL A 125 24.19 -39.34 -4.95
C VAL A 125 23.26 -38.51 -4.06
N LYS A 126 22.63 -39.09 -3.03
CA LYS A 126 21.86 -38.32 -2.03
C LYS A 126 22.72 -37.25 -1.34
N THR A 127 23.95 -37.58 -0.98
CA THR A 127 24.90 -36.62 -0.40
C THR A 127 25.32 -35.56 -1.41
N ALA A 128 25.61 -35.92 -2.66
CA ALA A 128 26.06 -34.98 -3.69
C ALA A 128 24.99 -33.94 -4.10
N LEU A 129 23.71 -34.31 -4.05
CA LEU A 129 22.60 -33.43 -4.41
C LEU A 129 22.18 -32.46 -3.29
N ASN A 130 22.80 -32.51 -2.10
CA ASN A 130 22.37 -31.73 -0.95
C ASN A 130 20.85 -31.84 -0.71
N MET A 131 20.26 -33.00 -1.01
CA MET A 131 18.91 -33.33 -0.56
C MET A 131 19.02 -33.67 0.93
N HIS A 132 19.39 -32.68 1.72
CA HIS A 132 19.31 -32.74 3.16
C HIS A 132 17.82 -32.67 3.51
N LEU A 133 17.38 -33.76 4.14
CA LEU A 133 16.21 -33.80 5.01
C LEU A 133 16.21 -32.61 5.98
#